data_AF-A0A963NVK2-F1
#
_entry.id   AF-A0A963NVK2-F1
#
_cell.length_a   1.000
_cell.length_b   1.000
_cell.length_c   1.000
_cell.angle_alpha   90.00
_cell.angle_beta   90.00
_cell.angle_gamma   90.00
#
_symmetry.space_group_name_H-M   'P 1'
#
loop_
_entity.id
_entity.type
_entity.pdbx_description
1 polymer ?
#
loop_
_entity_poly.entity_id
_entity_poly.type
_entity_poly.pdbx_seq_one_letter_code
_entity_poly.pdbx_strand_id
1 'polypeptide(L)'
;MTAVKLEYEFFARTDPGRVRANNEDAVAIDAQAQLALLADGMGGYNAGEVASGMATTFIRTEMGRWLAEAGQHLKAFDLRRAIEICVG
;
A
#
# COMPACT_ATOMS: atom_id res chain seq x y z
N MET A 1 -6.79 -15.84 -26.50
CA MET A 1 -5.52 -15.24 -26.06
C MET A 1 -5.51 -15.28 -24.55
N THR A 2 -4.70 -16.14 -23.94
CA THR A 2 -4.60 -16.26 -22.48
C THR A 2 -3.78 -15.09 -21.97
N ALA A 3 -4.33 -14.26 -21.09
CA ALA A 3 -3.58 -13.17 -20.46
C ALA A 3 -2.39 -13.77 -19.69
N VAL A 4 -1.18 -13.29 -19.97
CA VAL A 4 0.02 -13.67 -19.22
C VAL A 4 -0.09 -13.03 -17.84
N LYS A 5 -0.13 -13.84 -16.79
CA LYS A 5 -0.07 -13.36 -15.42
C LYS A 5 1.37 -12.94 -15.14
N LEU A 6 1.59 -11.67 -14.82
CA LEU A 6 2.89 -11.19 -14.34
C LEU A 6 3.07 -11.70 -12.91
N GLU A 7 4.23 -12.30 -12.63
CA GLU A 7 4.63 -12.65 -11.27
C GLU A 7 5.63 -11.59 -10.78
N TYR A 8 5.20 -10.77 -9.83
CA TYR A 8 6.09 -9.83 -9.16
C TYR A 8 6.65 -10.43 -7.88
N GLU A 9 7.96 -10.26 -7.68
CA GLU A 9 8.61 -10.46 -6.40
C GLU A 9 8.75 -9.10 -5.70
N PHE A 10 8.36 -9.02 -4.44
CA PHE A 10 8.32 -7.77 -3.68
C PHE A 10 9.34 -7.81 -2.54
N PHE A 11 10.02 -6.68 -2.33
CA PHE A 11 10.94 -6.47 -1.22
C PHE A 11 10.71 -5.09 -0.61
N ALA A 12 10.82 -5.00 0.71
CA ALA A 12 10.73 -3.74 1.44
C ALA A 12 11.92 -3.60 2.38
N ARG A 13 12.48 -2.39 2.42
CA ARG A 13 13.49 -1.99 3.40
C ARG A 13 13.26 -0.52 3.73
N THR A 14 13.27 -0.20 5.01
CA THR A 14 13.15 1.17 5.51
C THR A 14 14.25 1.47 6.52
N ASP A 15 14.61 2.74 6.67
CA ASP A 15 15.67 3.23 7.54
C ASP A 15 15.31 4.64 8.07
N PRO A 16 15.39 4.92 9.38
CA PRO A 16 15.10 6.25 9.93
C PRO A 16 16.08 7.34 9.48
N GLY A 17 17.21 6.95 8.88
CA GLY A 17 18.31 7.83 8.54
C GLY A 17 19.15 8.20 9.75
N ARG A 18 19.91 9.30 9.62
CA ARG A 18 20.90 9.73 10.63
C ARG A 18 20.40 10.80 11.59
N VAL A 19 19.26 11.42 11.29
CA VAL A 19 18.78 12.64 11.98
C VAL A 19 17.55 12.37 12.82
N ARG A 20 16.62 11.54 12.33
CA ARG A 20 15.39 11.22 13.04
C ARG A 20 15.64 10.08 14.03
N ALA A 21 15.06 10.21 15.22
CA ALA A 21 15.10 9.15 16.24
C ALA A 21 14.04 8.06 15.98
N ASN A 22 12.97 8.40 15.26
CA ASN A 22 11.91 7.47 14.91
C ASN A 22 11.70 7.45 13.39
N ASN A 23 11.32 6.29 12.87
CA ASN A 23 10.99 6.11 11.47
C ASN A 23 9.48 6.25 11.29
N GLU A 24 9.04 7.25 10.53
CA GLU A 24 7.63 7.48 10.25
C GLU A 24 7.20 6.86 8.91
N ASP A 25 8.10 6.19 8.20
CA ASP A 25 7.78 5.42 6.99
C ASP A 25 7.18 4.06 7.34
N ALA A 26 6.05 3.72 6.73
CA ALA A 26 5.45 2.40 6.80
C ALA A 26 5.32 1.77 5.41
N VAL A 27 5.58 0.46 5.32
CA VAL A 27 5.44 -0.32 4.09
C VAL A 27 4.54 -1.51 4.35
N ALA A 28 3.62 -1.79 3.41
CA ALA A 28 2.82 -3.01 3.41
C ALA A 28 2.84 -3.65 2.02
N ILE A 29 2.94 -4.97 1.99
CA ILE A 29 2.93 -5.78 0.77
C ILE A 29 1.80 -6.79 0.86
N ASP A 30 1.04 -6.91 -0.22
CA ASP A 30 0.13 -8.04 -0.45
C ASP A 30 0.48 -8.67 -1.80
N ALA A 31 1.33 -9.70 -1.75
CA ALA A 31 1.79 -10.40 -2.95
C ALA A 31 0.65 -11.14 -3.66
N GLN A 32 -0.41 -11.57 -2.96
CA GLN A 32 -1.54 -12.23 -3.60
C GLN A 32 -2.35 -11.24 -4.43
N ALA A 33 -2.56 -10.04 -3.90
CA ALA A 33 -3.22 -8.94 -4.60
C ALA A 33 -2.28 -8.17 -5.57
N GLN A 34 -1.00 -8.55 -5.65
CA GLN A 34 0.04 -7.83 -6.41
C GLN A 34 0.12 -6.33 -6.03
N LEU A 35 0.02 -6.05 -4.73
CA LEU A 35 -0.05 -4.71 -4.15
C LEU A 35 1.19 -4.42 -3.29
N ALA A 36 1.78 -3.25 -3.46
CA ALA A 36 2.81 -2.70 -2.58
C ALA A 36 2.44 -1.25 -2.22
N LEU A 37 2.58 -0.90 -0.95
CA LEU A 37 2.18 0.38 -0.39
C LEU A 37 3.34 0.99 0.41
N LEU A 38 3.51 2.30 0.30
CA LEU A 38 4.40 3.12 1.12
C LEU A 38 3.60 4.31 1.63
N ALA A 39 3.67 4.58 2.94
CA ALA A 39 3.14 5.80 3.54
C ALA A 39 4.25 6.50 4.35
N ASP A 40 4.41 7.80 4.13
CA ASP A 40 5.28 8.69 4.90
C ASP A 40 4.43 9.41 5.95
N GLY A 41 4.69 9.11 7.21
CA GLY A 41 3.98 9.68 8.35
C GLY A 41 4.49 11.07 8.68
N MET A 42 3.60 12.07 8.70
CA MET A 42 3.92 13.41 9.19
C MET A 42 3.32 13.63 10.57
N GLY A 43 4.14 13.70 11.63
CA GLY A 43 3.58 13.93 12.96
C GLY A 43 4.55 14.32 14.07
N GLY A 44 5.85 13.99 13.95
CA GLY A 44 6.75 14.12 15.10
C GLY A 44 6.34 13.15 16.23
N TYR A 45 6.90 13.30 17.44
CA TYR A 45 6.67 12.49 18.65
C TYR A 45 5.63 11.34 18.51
N ASN A 46 6.06 10.23 17.89
CA ASN A 46 5.32 8.98 17.63
C ASN A 46 3.99 9.08 16.85
N ALA A 47 3.51 10.26 16.50
CA ALA A 47 2.24 10.43 15.79
C ALA A 47 2.34 10.02 14.31
N GLY A 48 3.48 10.31 13.65
CA GLY A 48 3.67 9.96 12.24
C GLY A 48 3.76 8.46 12.00
N GLU A 49 4.51 7.73 12.83
CA GLU A 49 4.60 6.25 12.79
C GLU A 49 3.23 5.59 12.90
N VAL A 50 2.40 6.03 13.85
CA VAL A 50 1.05 5.49 14.04
C VAL A 50 0.18 5.80 12.83
N ALA A 51 0.23 7.04 12.32
CA ALA A 51 -0.57 7.45 11.17
C ALA A 51 -0.20 6.67 9.89
N SER A 52 1.09 6.50 9.58
CA SER A 52 1.54 5.76 8.41
C SER A 52 1.26 4.26 8.52
N GLY A 53 1.42 3.68 9.72
CA GLY A 53 1.04 2.29 10.00
C GLY A 53 -0.46 2.04 9.82
N MET A 54 -1.31 2.96 10.31
CA MET A 54 -2.76 2.90 10.10
C MET A 54 -3.12 3.01 8.61
N ALA A 55 -2.53 3.97 7.89
CA ALA A 55 -2.80 4.19 6.48
C ALA A 55 -2.46 2.95 5.62
N THR A 56 -1.25 2.41 5.77
CA THR A 56 -0.83 1.21 5.02
C THR A 56 -1.69 -0.01 5.35
N THR A 57 -2.07 -0.21 6.61
CA THR A 57 -2.94 -1.32 7.04
C THR A 57 -4.34 -1.21 6.43
N PHE A 58 -4.95 -0.03 6.50
CA PHE A 58 -6.29 0.22 5.99
C PHE A 58 -6.34 0.05 4.46
N ILE A 59 -5.44 0.73 3.74
CA ILE A 59 -5.40 0.69 2.28
C ILE A 59 -5.11 -0.72 1.78
N ARG A 60 -4.18 -1.46 2.42
CA ARG A 60 -3.92 -2.87 2.06
C ARG A 60 -5.18 -3.71 2.15
N THR A 61 -5.96 -3.54 3.21
CA THR A 61 -7.16 -4.35 3.47
C THR A 61 -8.25 -4.05 2.43
N GLU A 62 -8.58 -2.78 2.23
CA GLU A 62 -9.66 -2.40 1.31
C GLU A 62 -9.28 -2.63 -0.15
N MET A 63 -8.06 -2.27 -0.56
CA MET A 63 -7.60 -2.54 -1.92
C MET A 63 -7.44 -4.04 -2.18
N GLY A 64 -6.92 -4.81 -1.22
CA GLY A 64 -6.78 -6.26 -1.33
C GLY A 64 -8.14 -6.93 -1.55
N ARG A 65 -9.16 -6.55 -0.78
CA ARG A 65 -10.53 -7.04 -0.97
C ARG A 65 -11.08 -6.66 -2.35
N TRP A 66 -10.97 -5.39 -2.72
CA TRP A 66 -11.51 -4.89 -3.98
C TRP A 66 -10.84 -5.53 -5.20
N LEU A 67 -9.51 -5.72 -5.17
CA LEU A 67 -8.75 -6.38 -6.23
C LEU A 67 -9.13 -7.86 -6.38
N ALA A 68 -9.41 -8.54 -5.27
CA ALA A 68 -9.90 -9.92 -5.30
C ALA A 68 -11.31 -10.02 -5.92
N GLU A 69 -12.17 -9.03 -5.68
CA GLU A 69 -13.55 -8.98 -6.20
C GLU A 69 -13.63 -8.52 -7.66
N ALA A 70 -12.77 -7.59 -8.10
CA ALA A 70 -12.82 -6.97 -9.43
C ALA A 70 -12.33 -7.89 -10.58
N GLY A 71 -11.64 -8.99 -10.28
CA GLY A 71 -11.26 -10.01 -11.28
C GLY A 71 -10.21 -9.55 -12.31
N GLN A 72 -10.09 -10.25 -13.44
CA GLN A 72 -8.99 -10.03 -14.41
C GLN A 72 -9.17 -8.84 -15.38
N HIS A 73 -10.24 -8.06 -15.26
CA HIS A 73 -10.58 -6.98 -16.22
C HIS A 73 -10.47 -5.57 -15.61
N LEU A 74 -9.54 -5.34 -14.69
CA LEU A 74 -9.28 -3.99 -14.21
C LEU A 74 -8.72 -3.12 -15.33
N LYS A 75 -9.41 -2.01 -15.61
CA LYS A 75 -8.82 -0.91 -16.38
C LYS A 75 -8.21 0.10 -15.40
N ALA A 76 -7.28 0.92 -15.90
CA ALA A 76 -6.64 1.96 -15.09
C ALA A 76 -7.63 2.92 -14.41
N PHE A 77 -8.82 3.12 -15.02
CA PHE A 77 -9.89 3.92 -14.42
C PHE A 77 -10.49 3.28 -13.17
N ASP A 78 -10.68 1.96 -13.15
CA ASP A 78 -11.24 1.25 -12.00
C ASP A 78 -10.29 1.31 -10.80
N LEU A 79 -8.98 1.24 -11.07
CA LEU A 79 -7.94 1.37 -10.04
C LEU A 79 -7.97 2.75 -9.38
N ARG A 80 -8.13 3.83 -10.17
CA ARG A 80 -8.23 5.19 -9.64
C ARG A 80 -9.42 5.32 -8.67
N ARG A 81 -10.57 4.79 -9.05
CA ARG A 81 -11.77 4.82 -8.20
C ARG A 81 -11.58 4.03 -6.91
N ALA A 82 -10.91 2.87 -6.97
CA ALA A 82 -10.59 2.08 -5.79
C ALA A 82 -9.67 2.84 -4.82
N ILE A 83 -8.65 3.52 -5.35
CA ILE A 83 -7.75 4.38 -4.56
C ILE A 83 -8.54 5.53 -3.92
N GLU A 84 -9.42 6.19 -4.66
CA GLU A 84 -10.26 7.27 -4.13
C GLU A 84 -11.17 6.80 -2.97
N ILE A 85 -11.70 5.57 -3.03
CA ILE A 85 -12.49 4.98 -1.94
C ILE A 85 -11.62 4.67 -0.70
N CYS A 86 -10.37 4.25 -0.91
CA CYS A 86 -9.49 3.86 0.19
C CYS A 86 -8.82 5.04 0.90
N VAL A 87 -8.85 6.24 0.32
CA VAL A 87 -8.16 7.43 0.83
C VAL A 87 -9.14 8.56 1.21
N GLY A 88 -10.38 8.50 0.74
CA GLY A 88 -11.44 9.50 0.94
C GLY A 88 -12.32 9.26 2.17
#